data_AF-A0A3P9L3X3-F1
#
_entry.id   AF-A0A3P9L3X3-F1
#
_cell.length_a   1.000
_cell.length_b   1.000
_cell.length_c   1.000
_cell.angle_alpha   90.00
_cell.angle_beta   90.00
_cell.angle_gamma   90.00
#
_symmetry.space_group_name_H-M   'P 1'
#
loop_
_entity.id
_entity.type
_entity.pdbx_description
1 polymer ?
#
loop_
_entity_poly.entity_id
_entity_poly.type
_entity_poly.pdbx_seq_one_letter_code
_entity_poly.pdbx_strand_id
1 'polypeptide(L)'
;MDAINIASADRKICCLEEREEQRDQLDFVRGQMNRLTNGIKERIQVLSDEVNAKVASALSDQIRLLPVLVEEFRADFKPTKETLELYKAKLVQHLQDQLLASLAHRCSAGVHRDIKDAQRHMTDSVRPLLSSSVQDQLSVPYTSFELTYDLGLAALCADFQENIDFQFSLGWTSLVTRFIGAANARRALRGLDSKSQEGSVFKDEMMVSVAKRLVSATSRASMTVLVIGGVVWRSVGWRVIALSFSLYGLLYLYERLTWTDASRERALKQQFVQHAAHSLGAVIPVTSSACSQQVYK
;
A
#
# COMPACT_ATOMS: atom_id res chain seq x y z
N MET A 1 -35.72 -46.10 71.08
CA MET A 1 -34.87 -44.94 70.75
C MET A 1 -33.91 -45.27 69.61
N ASP A 2 -33.20 -46.40 69.67
CA ASP A 2 -32.11 -46.70 68.72
C ASP A 2 -32.57 -46.95 67.27
N ALA A 3 -33.70 -47.64 67.06
CA ALA A 3 -34.25 -47.87 65.72
C ALA A 3 -34.61 -46.56 64.98
N ILE A 4 -35.03 -45.53 65.71
CA ILE A 4 -35.36 -44.20 65.14
C ILE A 4 -34.08 -43.45 64.78
N ASN A 5 -33.03 -43.58 65.59
CA ASN A 5 -31.73 -42.95 65.34
C ASN A 5 -31.01 -43.59 64.14
N ILE A 6 -31.10 -44.92 64.01
CA ILE A 6 -30.55 -45.68 62.87
C ILE A 6 -31.28 -45.27 61.58
N ALA A 7 -32.61 -45.26 61.56
CA ALA A 7 -33.39 -44.84 60.39
C ALA A 7 -33.14 -43.37 59.98
N SER A 8 -32.85 -42.50 60.96
CA SER A 8 -32.44 -41.12 60.74
C SER A 8 -31.06 -41.02 60.10
N ALA A 9 -30.10 -41.81 60.59
CA ALA A 9 -28.74 -41.87 60.05
C ALA A 9 -28.74 -42.42 58.62
N ASP A 10 -29.49 -43.49 58.33
CA ASP A 10 -29.59 -44.08 57.00
C ASP A 10 -30.20 -43.07 56.00
N ARG A 11 -31.27 -42.35 56.38
CA ARG A 11 -31.82 -41.28 55.55
C ARG A 11 -30.81 -40.18 55.26
N LYS A 12 -30.01 -39.80 56.26
CA LYS A 12 -28.96 -38.79 56.08
C LYS A 12 -27.89 -39.27 55.11
N ILE A 13 -27.48 -40.54 55.18
CA ILE A 13 -26.51 -41.15 54.26
C ILE A 13 -27.07 -41.15 52.83
N CYS A 14 -28.30 -41.64 52.62
CA CYS A 14 -28.93 -41.61 51.30
C CYS A 14 -29.04 -40.19 50.73
N CYS A 15 -29.43 -39.20 51.53
CA CYS A 15 -29.48 -37.81 51.07
C CYS A 15 -28.09 -37.24 50.72
N LEU A 16 -27.02 -37.70 51.38
CA LEU A 16 -25.66 -37.29 51.05
C LEU A 16 -25.17 -37.94 49.75
N GLU A 17 -25.51 -39.21 49.53
CA GLU A 17 -25.21 -39.94 48.29
C GLU A 17 -25.91 -39.31 47.08
N GLU A 18 -27.23 -39.03 47.17
CA GLU A 18 -27.97 -38.34 46.10
C GLU A 18 -27.37 -36.97 45.79
N ARG A 19 -26.94 -36.23 46.81
CA ARG A 19 -26.29 -34.92 46.62
C ARG A 19 -24.93 -35.06 45.94
N GLU A 20 -24.17 -36.11 46.24
CA GLU A 20 -22.89 -36.39 45.60
C GLU A 20 -23.08 -36.76 44.12
N GLU A 21 -24.04 -37.62 43.83
CA GLU A 21 -24.40 -37.99 42.45
C GLU A 21 -24.88 -36.78 41.64
N GLN A 22 -25.70 -35.90 42.23
CA GLN A 22 -26.10 -34.63 41.60
C GLN A 22 -24.90 -33.70 41.35
N ARG A 23 -23.92 -33.65 42.25
CA ARG A 23 -22.70 -32.85 42.04
C ARG A 23 -21.87 -33.42 40.89
N ASP A 24 -21.68 -34.74 40.84
CA ASP A 24 -20.93 -35.39 39.77
C ASP A 24 -21.59 -35.17 38.40
N GLN A 25 -22.93 -35.25 38.34
CA GLN A 25 -23.69 -34.91 37.14
C GLN A 25 -23.51 -33.45 36.72
N LEU A 26 -23.55 -32.51 37.66
CA LEU A 26 -23.32 -31.09 37.37
C LEU A 26 -21.90 -30.83 36.86
N ASP A 27 -20.89 -31.47 37.45
CA ASP A 27 -19.49 -31.33 37.03
C ASP A 27 -19.27 -31.95 35.64
N PHE A 28 -19.93 -33.07 35.32
CA PHE A 28 -19.92 -33.64 33.98
C PHE A 28 -20.53 -32.69 32.94
N VAL A 29 -21.73 -32.16 33.19
CA VAL A 29 -22.41 -31.22 32.29
C VAL A 29 -21.59 -29.94 32.12
N ARG A 30 -21.01 -29.41 33.19
CA ARG A 30 -20.08 -28.26 33.15
C ARG A 30 -18.86 -28.57 32.27
N GLY A 31 -18.30 -29.76 32.37
CA GLY A 31 -17.20 -30.21 31.52
C GLY A 31 -17.58 -30.25 30.03
N GLN A 32 -18.76 -30.78 29.71
CA GLN A 32 -19.28 -30.80 28.33
C GLN A 32 -19.51 -29.38 27.79
N MET A 33 -20.11 -28.50 28.59
CA MET A 33 -20.34 -27.11 28.22
C MET A 33 -19.02 -26.38 27.96
N ASN A 34 -18.02 -26.53 28.84
CA ASN A 34 -16.70 -25.91 28.66
C ASN A 34 -15.99 -26.39 27.39
N ARG A 35 -16.06 -27.69 27.08
CA ARG A 35 -15.49 -28.25 25.83
C ARG A 35 -16.19 -27.67 24.60
N LEU A 36 -17.52 -27.57 24.64
CA LEU A 36 -18.29 -26.99 23.56
C LEU A 36 -17.98 -25.50 23.37
N THR A 37 -17.91 -24.72 24.46
CA THR A 37 -17.54 -23.29 24.41
C THR A 37 -16.16 -23.10 23.79
N ASN A 38 -15.17 -23.92 24.18
CA ASN A 38 -13.83 -23.87 23.60
C ASN A 38 -13.85 -24.24 22.11
N GLY A 39 -14.59 -25.28 21.72
CA GLY A 39 -14.72 -25.67 20.31
C GLY A 39 -15.38 -24.60 19.44
N ILE A 40 -16.42 -23.92 19.95
CA ILE A 40 -17.06 -22.78 19.27
C ILE A 40 -16.05 -21.63 19.12
N LYS A 41 -15.29 -21.31 20.17
CA LYS A 41 -14.28 -20.25 20.14
C LYS A 41 -13.19 -20.53 19.11
N GLU A 42 -12.65 -21.75 19.09
CA GLU A 42 -11.67 -22.18 18.08
C GLU A 42 -12.25 -22.07 16.67
N ARG A 43 -13.52 -22.44 16.46
CA ARG A 43 -14.16 -22.34 15.14
C ARG A 43 -14.34 -20.90 14.67
N ILE A 44 -14.73 -19.99 15.56
CA ILE A 44 -14.81 -18.56 15.25
C ILE A 44 -13.42 -18.01 14.89
N GLN A 45 -12.38 -18.44 15.61
CA GLN A 45 -11.01 -18.04 15.32
C GLN A 45 -10.55 -18.49 13.93
N VAL A 46 -10.77 -19.77 13.59
CA VAL A 46 -10.47 -20.32 12.25
C VAL A 46 -11.23 -19.58 11.15
N LEU A 47 -12.52 -19.30 11.36
CA LEU A 47 -13.34 -18.55 10.41
C LEU A 47 -12.81 -17.13 10.21
N SER A 48 -12.42 -16.45 11.30
CA SER A 48 -11.83 -15.11 11.24
C SER A 48 -10.52 -15.11 10.45
N ASP A 49 -9.65 -16.10 10.67
CA ASP A 49 -8.40 -16.26 9.93
C ASP A 49 -8.64 -16.55 8.44
N GLU A 50 -9.66 -17.35 8.11
CA GLU A 50 -10.05 -17.63 6.73
C GLU A 50 -10.58 -16.38 6.01
N VAL A 51 -11.42 -15.58 6.68
CA VAL A 51 -11.91 -14.29 6.15
C VAL A 51 -10.74 -13.34 5.91
N ASN A 52 -9.82 -13.23 6.87
CA ASN A 52 -8.61 -12.42 6.75
C ASN A 52 -7.79 -12.82 5.51
N ALA A 53 -7.52 -14.12 5.35
CA ALA A 53 -6.77 -14.65 4.21
C ALA A 53 -7.49 -14.40 2.88
N LYS A 54 -8.82 -14.59 2.82
CA LYS A 54 -9.63 -14.34 1.61
C LYS A 54 -9.60 -12.87 1.20
N VAL A 55 -9.77 -11.95 2.14
CA VAL A 55 -9.73 -10.51 1.86
C VAL A 55 -8.32 -10.06 1.43
N ALA A 56 -7.28 -10.55 2.11
CA ALA A 56 -5.90 -10.24 1.76
C ALA A 56 -5.52 -10.75 0.36
N SER A 57 -5.92 -11.99 0.04
CA SER A 57 -5.67 -12.57 -1.29
C SER A 57 -6.45 -11.85 -2.40
N ALA A 58 -7.73 -11.51 -2.17
CA ALA A 58 -8.54 -10.77 -3.12
C ALA A 58 -7.97 -9.36 -3.38
N LEU A 59 -7.54 -8.64 -2.35
CA LEU A 59 -6.94 -7.31 -2.51
C LEU A 59 -5.58 -7.38 -3.22
N SER A 60 -4.77 -8.39 -2.93
CA SER A 60 -3.49 -8.63 -3.62
C SER A 60 -3.67 -8.91 -5.11
N ASP A 61 -4.68 -9.70 -5.48
CA ASP A 61 -5.04 -9.95 -6.88
C ASP A 61 -5.47 -8.65 -7.58
N GLN A 62 -6.25 -7.80 -6.90
CA GLN A 62 -6.67 -6.52 -7.46
C GLN A 62 -5.52 -5.53 -7.64
N ILE A 63 -4.53 -5.50 -6.75
CA ILE A 63 -3.32 -4.69 -6.94
C ILE A 63 -2.60 -5.05 -8.24
N ARG A 64 -2.60 -6.33 -8.64
CA ARG A 64 -2.00 -6.77 -9.91
C ARG A 64 -2.81 -6.31 -11.14
N LEU A 65 -4.11 -6.08 -10.98
CA LEU A 65 -5.02 -5.61 -12.03
C LEU A 65 -5.12 -4.08 -12.10
N LEU A 66 -4.61 -3.38 -11.09
CA LEU A 66 -4.59 -1.92 -11.02
C LEU A 66 -4.06 -1.22 -12.30
N PRO A 67 -2.99 -1.71 -12.98
CA PRO A 67 -2.56 -1.12 -14.23
C PRO A 67 -3.65 -1.13 -15.31
N VAL A 68 -4.41 -2.22 -15.43
CA VAL A 68 -5.47 -2.38 -16.42
C VAL A 68 -6.66 -1.47 -16.12
N LEU A 69 -7.07 -1.40 -14.84
CA LEU A 69 -8.15 -0.52 -14.37
C LEU A 69 -7.84 0.96 -14.63
N VAL A 70 -6.58 1.37 -14.41
CA VAL A 70 -6.13 2.74 -14.66
C VAL A 70 -6.03 3.06 -16.17
N GLU A 71 -5.67 2.07 -16.99
CA GLU A 71 -5.68 2.22 -18.45
C GLU A 71 -7.10 2.32 -19.03
N GLU A 72 -8.05 1.58 -18.48
CA GLU A 72 -9.46 1.60 -18.88
C GLU A 72 -10.16 2.93 -18.54
N PHE A 73 -9.71 3.61 -17.48
CA PHE A 73 -10.25 4.91 -17.11
C PHE A 73 -10.01 5.96 -18.21
N ARG A 74 -11.09 6.43 -18.82
CA ARG A 74 -11.09 7.51 -19.83
C ARG A 74 -11.74 8.77 -19.27
N ALA A 75 -10.97 9.83 -19.16
CA ALA A 75 -11.46 11.16 -18.81
C ALA A 75 -10.66 12.24 -19.54
N ASP A 76 -11.25 13.41 -19.76
CA ASP A 76 -10.59 14.52 -20.43
C ASP A 76 -9.39 15.01 -19.60
N PHE A 77 -8.19 14.74 -20.08
CA PHE A 77 -6.96 15.19 -19.45
C PHE A 77 -6.58 16.58 -19.98
N LYS A 78 -6.50 17.55 -19.06
CA LYS A 78 -5.94 18.88 -19.32
C LYS A 78 -4.87 19.19 -18.29
N PRO A 79 -3.68 19.67 -18.70
CA PRO A 79 -2.55 19.92 -17.79
C PRO A 79 -2.71 21.25 -17.02
N THR A 80 -3.90 21.56 -16.54
CA THR A 80 -4.16 22.70 -15.64
C THR A 80 -4.25 22.19 -14.20
N LYS A 81 -3.69 22.93 -13.24
CA LYS A 81 -3.60 22.49 -11.84
C LYS A 81 -4.96 22.07 -11.24
N GLU A 82 -6.00 22.88 -11.46
CA GLU A 82 -7.35 22.60 -10.95
C GLU A 82 -8.01 21.37 -11.59
N THR A 83 -7.86 21.19 -12.90
CA THR A 83 -8.42 20.03 -13.62
C THR A 83 -7.65 18.76 -13.31
N LEU A 84 -6.37 18.88 -12.98
CA LEU A 84 -5.49 17.77 -12.61
C LEU A 84 -5.85 17.20 -11.24
N GLU A 85 -6.08 18.06 -10.25
CA GLU A 85 -6.59 17.62 -8.93
C GLU A 85 -7.95 16.94 -9.05
N LEU A 86 -8.86 17.50 -9.85
CA LEU A 86 -10.16 16.88 -10.11
C LEU A 86 -10.03 15.53 -10.82
N TYR A 87 -9.11 15.42 -11.78
CA TYR A 87 -8.84 14.17 -12.50
C TYR A 87 -8.32 13.08 -11.54
N LYS A 88 -7.36 13.42 -10.66
CA LYS A 88 -6.85 12.48 -9.64
C LYS A 88 -7.95 12.03 -8.69
N ALA A 89 -8.75 12.96 -8.18
CA ALA A 89 -9.85 12.63 -7.27
C ALA A 89 -10.84 11.66 -7.93
N LYS A 90 -11.20 11.90 -9.20
CA LYS A 90 -12.05 10.99 -9.98
C LYS A 90 -11.40 9.64 -10.23
N LEU A 91 -10.10 9.62 -10.54
CA LEU A 91 -9.35 8.38 -10.75
C LEU A 91 -9.32 7.54 -9.47
N VAL A 92 -8.98 8.16 -8.33
CA VAL A 92 -8.95 7.50 -7.02
C VAL A 92 -10.33 6.97 -6.65
N GLN A 93 -11.38 7.77 -6.82
CA GLN A 93 -12.75 7.36 -6.54
C GLN A 93 -13.17 6.17 -7.41
N HIS A 94 -12.90 6.24 -8.72
CA HIS A 94 -13.23 5.13 -9.64
C HIS A 94 -12.53 3.84 -9.25
N LEU A 95 -11.24 3.91 -8.91
CA LEU A 95 -10.49 2.73 -8.47
C LEU A 95 -10.99 2.20 -7.13
N GLN A 96 -11.28 3.09 -6.18
CA GLN A 96 -11.84 2.70 -4.89
C GLN A 96 -13.17 1.96 -5.07
N ASP A 97 -14.07 2.49 -5.91
CA ASP A 97 -15.37 1.86 -6.19
C ASP A 97 -15.20 0.49 -6.85
N GLN A 98 -14.28 0.35 -7.81
CA GLN A 98 -13.98 -0.94 -8.46
C GLN A 98 -13.35 -1.96 -7.51
N LEU A 99 -12.42 -1.52 -6.66
CA LEU A 99 -11.81 -2.36 -5.64
C LEU A 99 -12.86 -2.83 -4.62
N LEU A 100 -13.70 -1.93 -4.13
CA LEU A 100 -14.78 -2.24 -3.20
C LEU A 100 -15.79 -3.20 -3.81
N ALA A 101 -16.25 -2.95 -5.04
CA ALA A 101 -17.20 -3.82 -5.73
C ALA A 101 -16.63 -5.23 -5.97
N SER A 102 -15.36 -5.32 -6.38
CA SER A 102 -14.70 -6.61 -6.60
C SER A 102 -14.48 -7.40 -5.30
N LEU A 103 -14.10 -6.72 -4.21
CA LEU A 103 -14.00 -7.33 -2.88
C LEU A 103 -15.35 -7.81 -2.39
N ALA A 104 -16.38 -6.97 -2.47
CA ALA A 104 -17.74 -7.33 -2.11
C ALA A 104 -18.18 -8.58 -2.88
N HIS A 105 -17.99 -8.62 -4.20
CA HIS A 105 -18.39 -9.78 -5.00
C HIS A 105 -17.61 -11.06 -4.66
N ARG A 106 -16.28 -10.98 -4.55
CA ARG A 106 -15.42 -12.15 -4.30
C ARG A 106 -15.51 -12.68 -2.88
N CYS A 107 -15.58 -11.80 -1.89
CA CYS A 107 -15.55 -12.18 -0.49
C CYS A 107 -16.97 -12.44 0.07
N SER A 108 -18.02 -11.72 -0.35
CA SER A 108 -19.37 -11.94 0.21
C SER A 108 -19.87 -13.37 0.00
N ALA A 109 -19.72 -13.93 -1.21
CA ALA A 109 -20.22 -15.28 -1.51
C ALA A 109 -19.48 -16.38 -0.74
N GLY A 110 -18.16 -16.22 -0.57
CA GLY A 110 -17.33 -17.15 0.19
C GLY A 110 -17.61 -17.05 1.68
N VAL A 111 -17.47 -15.85 2.24
CA VAL A 111 -17.64 -15.59 3.69
C VAL A 111 -19.06 -15.93 4.15
N HIS A 112 -20.09 -15.61 3.37
CA HIS A 112 -21.47 -15.97 3.73
C HIS A 112 -21.67 -17.49 3.77
N ARG A 113 -21.01 -18.25 2.89
CA ARG A 113 -21.04 -19.71 2.92
C ARG A 113 -20.34 -20.25 4.16
N ASP A 114 -19.14 -19.76 4.45
CA ASP A 114 -18.34 -20.23 5.58
C ASP A 114 -19.02 -19.94 6.92
N ILE A 115 -19.63 -18.75 7.06
CA ILE A 115 -20.43 -18.37 8.24
C ILE A 115 -21.63 -19.31 8.38
N LYS A 116 -22.37 -19.53 7.29
CA LYS A 116 -23.55 -20.41 7.31
C LYS A 116 -23.19 -21.84 7.69
N ASP A 117 -22.08 -22.35 7.18
CA ASP A 117 -21.60 -23.70 7.48
C ASP A 117 -21.06 -23.79 8.92
N ALA A 118 -20.35 -22.78 9.40
CA ALA A 118 -19.93 -22.69 10.79
C ALA A 118 -21.14 -22.64 11.75
N GLN A 119 -22.16 -21.85 11.41
CA GLN A 119 -23.36 -21.72 12.21
C GLN A 119 -24.14 -23.04 12.29
N ARG A 120 -24.32 -23.73 11.15
CA ARG A 120 -24.92 -25.07 11.12
C ARG A 120 -24.17 -26.04 12.03
N HIS A 121 -22.84 -26.08 11.91
CA HIS A 121 -22.00 -26.96 12.71
C HIS A 121 -22.09 -26.63 14.22
N MET A 122 -22.11 -25.35 14.59
CA MET A 122 -22.30 -24.92 15.98
C MET A 122 -23.67 -25.35 16.51
N THR A 123 -24.73 -25.14 15.73
CA THR A 123 -26.08 -25.60 16.05
C THR A 123 -26.15 -27.12 16.24
N ASP A 124 -25.53 -27.89 15.35
CA ASP A 124 -25.48 -29.36 15.45
C ASP A 124 -24.66 -29.84 16.67
N SER A 125 -23.62 -29.10 17.05
CA SER A 125 -22.79 -29.41 18.22
C SER A 125 -23.50 -29.10 19.55
N VAL A 126 -24.39 -28.10 19.57
CA VAL A 126 -25.20 -27.74 20.74
C VAL A 126 -26.43 -28.64 20.88
N ARG A 127 -27.00 -29.11 19.76
CA ARG A 127 -28.19 -29.98 19.72
C ARG A 127 -28.18 -31.11 20.75
N PRO A 128 -27.13 -31.94 20.89
CA PRO A 128 -27.14 -33.07 21.85
C PRO A 128 -27.13 -32.66 23.32
N LEU A 129 -26.80 -31.41 23.66
CA LEU A 129 -26.82 -30.90 25.05
C LEU A 129 -28.18 -30.31 25.45
N LEU A 130 -29.12 -30.18 24.50
CA LEU A 130 -30.45 -29.62 24.72
C LEU A 130 -31.50 -30.72 24.94
N SER A 131 -32.52 -30.43 25.75
CA SER A 131 -33.68 -31.33 25.90
C SER A 131 -34.44 -31.46 24.59
N SER A 132 -35.05 -32.64 24.35
CA SER A 132 -35.80 -32.95 23.12
C SER A 132 -36.89 -31.94 22.78
N SER A 133 -37.48 -31.27 23.78
CA SER A 133 -38.48 -30.21 23.61
C SER A 133 -37.96 -28.90 23.00
N VAL A 134 -36.65 -28.63 23.11
CA VAL A 134 -36.01 -27.39 22.62
C VAL A 134 -35.31 -27.64 21.28
N GLN A 135 -34.96 -28.89 20.95
CA GLN A 135 -34.35 -29.25 19.67
C GLN A 135 -35.25 -28.92 18.47
N ASP A 136 -36.56 -29.17 18.57
CA ASP A 136 -37.53 -28.89 17.50
C ASP A 136 -37.77 -27.38 17.28
N GLN A 137 -37.42 -26.54 18.26
CA GLN A 137 -37.55 -25.07 18.17
C GLN A 137 -36.23 -24.36 17.80
N LEU A 138 -35.12 -25.10 17.70
CA LEU A 138 -33.82 -24.52 17.35
C LEU A 138 -33.70 -24.32 15.83
N SER A 139 -34.43 -23.36 15.29
CA SER A 139 -34.18 -22.86 13.93
C SER A 139 -32.86 -22.09 13.90
N VAL A 140 -31.95 -22.46 12.99
CA VAL A 140 -30.68 -21.74 12.75
C VAL A 140 -30.99 -20.24 12.56
N PRO A 141 -30.50 -19.34 13.42
CA PRO A 141 -30.81 -17.92 13.29
C PRO A 141 -30.39 -17.40 11.91
N TYR A 142 -31.31 -16.83 11.14
CA TYR A 142 -30.92 -16.16 9.89
C TYR A 142 -30.35 -14.78 10.25
N THR A 143 -29.04 -14.69 10.44
CA THR A 143 -28.35 -13.41 10.53
C THR A 143 -27.76 -13.08 9.16
N SER A 144 -28.29 -12.03 8.52
CA SER A 144 -27.68 -11.47 7.31
C SER A 144 -26.40 -10.76 7.72
N PHE A 145 -25.27 -11.46 7.64
CA PHE A 145 -23.95 -10.87 7.85
C PHE A 145 -23.51 -10.17 6.56
N GLU A 146 -23.37 -8.85 6.63
CA GLU A 146 -22.85 -8.02 5.54
C GLU A 146 -21.50 -7.43 5.94
N LEU A 147 -20.48 -7.71 5.13
CA LEU A 147 -19.11 -7.32 5.40
C LEU A 147 -18.87 -5.93 4.81
N THR A 148 -18.46 -4.97 5.64
CA THR A 148 -18.17 -3.61 5.18
C THR A 148 -16.67 -3.44 4.96
N TYR A 149 -16.30 -2.93 3.79
CA TYR A 149 -14.91 -2.69 3.41
C TYR A 149 -14.66 -1.18 3.38
N ASP A 150 -13.62 -0.74 4.09
CA ASP A 150 -13.10 0.62 3.99
C ASP A 150 -11.61 0.57 3.69
N LEU A 151 -11.21 1.15 2.56
CA LEU A 151 -9.83 1.20 2.11
C LEU A 151 -9.22 2.60 2.25
N GLY A 152 -10.03 3.65 2.46
CA GLY A 152 -9.53 5.02 2.62
C GLY A 152 -8.56 5.49 1.52
N LEU A 153 -8.70 5.02 0.27
CA LEU A 153 -7.72 5.23 -0.80
C LEU A 153 -7.48 6.72 -1.09
N ALA A 154 -8.53 7.55 -0.97
CA ALA A 154 -8.43 9.00 -1.07
C ALA A 154 -7.45 9.63 -0.07
N ALA A 155 -7.42 9.17 1.17
CA ALA A 155 -6.50 9.65 2.18
C ALA A 155 -5.07 9.12 1.95
N LEU A 156 -4.95 7.87 1.50
CA LEU A 156 -3.65 7.23 1.25
C LEU A 156 -2.92 7.80 0.02
N CYS A 157 -3.68 8.30 -0.96
CA CYS A 157 -3.14 8.91 -2.17
C CYS A 157 -3.03 10.45 -2.08
N ALA A 158 -3.32 11.06 -0.92
CA ALA A 158 -3.29 12.51 -0.75
C ALA A 158 -1.86 13.10 -0.87
N ASP A 159 -0.84 12.31 -0.51
CA ASP A 159 0.58 12.70 -0.59
C ASP A 159 1.19 12.48 -1.98
N PHE A 160 0.40 12.03 -2.96
CA PHE A 160 0.89 11.76 -4.32
C PHE A 160 1.24 13.07 -5.03
N GLN A 161 2.53 13.26 -5.31
CA GLN A 161 3.04 14.38 -6.09
C GLN A 161 3.48 13.91 -7.48
N GLU A 162 2.76 14.36 -8.51
CA GLU A 162 3.04 14.02 -9.90
C GLU A 162 4.30 14.72 -10.40
N ASN A 163 5.12 13.97 -11.12
CA ASN A 163 6.21 14.54 -11.89
C ASN A 163 5.89 14.37 -13.38
N ILE A 164 5.12 15.33 -13.90
CA ILE A 164 4.73 15.42 -15.32
C ILE A 164 5.50 16.55 -16.03
N ASP A 165 6.53 17.08 -15.38
CA ASP A 165 7.39 18.08 -15.98
C ASP A 165 8.24 17.41 -17.06
N PHE A 166 8.36 18.12 -18.18
CA PHE A 166 9.22 17.68 -19.25
C PHE A 166 10.67 17.63 -18.76
N GLN A 167 11.24 16.43 -18.68
CA GLN A 167 12.66 16.22 -18.41
C GLN A 167 13.31 15.66 -19.66
N PHE A 168 14.24 16.41 -20.24
CA PHE A 168 14.97 15.94 -21.41
C PHE A 168 15.89 14.79 -21.02
N SER A 169 15.69 13.61 -21.64
CA SER A 169 16.43 12.38 -21.37
C SER A 169 17.96 12.53 -21.47
N LEU A 170 18.42 13.44 -22.33
CA LEU A 170 19.83 13.78 -22.56
C LEU A 170 20.25 15.10 -21.90
N GLY A 171 19.58 15.52 -20.83
CA GLY A 171 19.97 16.71 -20.06
C GLY A 171 21.46 16.69 -19.69
N TRP A 172 22.07 17.87 -19.58
CA TRP A 172 23.51 18.00 -19.29
C TRP A 172 23.95 17.19 -18.05
N THR A 173 23.07 17.03 -17.05
CA THR A 173 23.30 16.18 -15.86
C THR A 173 23.36 14.68 -16.19
N SER A 174 22.52 14.18 -17.09
CA SER A 174 22.54 12.80 -17.61
C SER A 174 23.80 12.56 -18.46
N LEU A 175 24.17 13.54 -19.28
CA LEU A 175 25.36 13.50 -20.12
C LEU A 175 26.65 13.48 -19.27
N VAL A 176 26.74 14.34 -18.26
CA VAL A 176 27.86 14.39 -17.32
C VAL A 176 27.93 13.11 -16.46
N THR A 177 26.81 12.59 -15.96
CA THR A 177 26.82 11.36 -15.15
C THR A 177 27.23 10.12 -15.97
N ARG A 178 26.88 10.07 -17.26
CA ARG A 178 27.23 8.97 -18.17
C ARG A 178 28.67 9.03 -18.68
N PHE A 179 29.22 10.22 -18.92
CA PHE A 179 30.60 10.38 -19.41
C PHE A 179 31.66 10.52 -18.31
N ILE A 180 31.30 11.03 -17.12
CA ILE A 180 32.25 11.29 -16.01
C ILE A 180 32.15 10.24 -14.88
N GLY A 181 31.13 9.37 -14.95
CA GLY A 181 30.86 8.34 -13.94
C GLY A 181 30.13 8.89 -12.71
N ALA A 182 29.17 8.12 -12.19
CA ALA A 182 28.24 8.54 -11.14
C ALA A 182 28.92 9.06 -9.84
N ALA A 183 30.11 8.56 -9.51
CA ALA A 183 30.84 8.94 -8.30
C ALA A 183 31.46 10.35 -8.37
N ASN A 184 31.85 10.81 -9.56
CA ASN A 184 32.49 12.12 -9.75
C ASN A 184 31.45 13.20 -10.09
N ALA A 185 30.36 12.84 -10.76
CA ALA A 185 29.25 13.75 -11.07
C ALA A 185 28.54 14.27 -9.80
N ARG A 186 28.33 13.44 -8.77
CA ARG A 186 27.76 13.88 -7.48
C ARG A 186 28.67 14.88 -6.74
N ARG A 187 30.01 14.75 -6.85
CA ARG A 187 30.95 15.74 -6.29
C ARG A 187 30.93 17.05 -7.08
N ALA A 188 30.85 16.99 -8.41
CA ALA A 188 30.80 18.18 -9.26
C ALA A 188 29.49 18.98 -9.09
N LEU A 189 28.34 18.29 -8.97
CA LEU A 189 27.04 18.93 -8.75
C LEU A 189 26.93 19.54 -7.34
N ARG A 190 27.44 18.87 -6.30
CA ARG A 190 27.51 19.46 -4.94
C ARG A 190 28.38 20.72 -4.85
N GLY A 191 29.39 20.87 -5.71
CA GLY A 191 30.23 22.07 -5.77
C GLY A 191 29.57 23.26 -6.47
N LEU A 192 28.48 23.05 -7.22
CA LEU A 192 27.74 24.11 -7.89
C LEU A 192 26.57 24.64 -7.04
N ASP A 193 25.91 23.75 -6.30
CA ASP A 193 24.80 24.11 -5.39
C ASP A 193 25.25 24.99 -4.22
N SER A 194 26.49 24.86 -3.75
CA SER A 194 27.03 25.71 -2.68
C SER A 194 27.24 27.17 -3.08
N LYS A 195 27.05 27.54 -4.36
CA LYS A 195 27.28 28.90 -4.85
C LYS A 195 26.00 29.72 -5.03
N SER A 196 24.82 29.16 -4.72
CA SER A 196 23.55 29.84 -4.93
C SER A 196 22.90 30.42 -3.65
N GLN A 197 23.64 30.48 -2.53
CA GLN A 197 23.16 31.06 -1.28
C GLN A 197 24.22 31.98 -0.65
N GLU A 198 24.49 33.13 -1.28
CA GLU A 198 24.94 34.33 -0.57
C GLU A 198 24.74 35.55 -1.46
N GLY A 199 23.64 36.27 -1.18
CA GLY A 199 23.36 37.56 -1.75
C GLY A 199 24.24 38.64 -1.12
N SER A 200 24.65 39.57 -1.97
CA SER A 200 25.08 40.94 -1.67
C SER A 200 26.24 41.14 -0.67
N VAL A 201 27.38 41.57 -1.22
CA VAL A 201 28.25 42.70 -0.77
C VAL A 201 29.76 42.47 -1.03
N PHE A 202 30.25 41.24 -1.29
CA PHE A 202 31.71 41.01 -1.36
C PHE A 202 32.35 40.88 -2.77
N LYS A 203 31.68 41.33 -3.84
CA LYS A 203 32.08 40.96 -5.21
C LYS A 203 33.27 41.74 -5.80
N ASP A 204 33.64 42.89 -5.24
CA ASP A 204 34.70 43.74 -5.82
C ASP A 204 36.10 43.49 -5.26
N GLU A 205 36.25 43.15 -3.97
CA GLU A 205 37.58 42.88 -3.38
C GLU A 205 38.14 41.48 -3.72
N MET A 206 37.28 40.48 -3.92
CA MET A 206 37.73 39.12 -4.22
C MET A 206 38.07 38.93 -5.71
N MET A 207 37.50 39.72 -6.61
CA MET A 207 37.80 39.62 -8.05
C MET A 207 39.20 40.16 -8.36
N VAL A 208 39.65 41.21 -7.67
CA VAL A 208 40.99 41.79 -7.84
C VAL A 208 42.09 40.88 -7.24
N SER A 209 41.80 40.17 -6.14
CA SER A 209 42.74 39.22 -5.54
C SER A 209 42.84 37.89 -6.30
N VAL A 210 41.73 37.40 -6.88
CA VAL A 210 41.74 36.26 -7.81
C VAL A 210 42.42 36.63 -9.13
N ALA A 211 42.20 37.83 -9.66
CA ALA A 211 42.91 38.33 -10.84
C ALA A 211 44.44 38.46 -10.60
N LYS A 212 44.86 38.98 -9.43
CA LYS A 212 46.29 39.05 -9.07
C LYS A 212 46.92 37.67 -8.84
N ARG A 213 46.18 36.69 -8.34
CA ARG A 213 46.66 35.30 -8.21
C ARG A 213 46.69 34.55 -9.55
N LEU A 214 45.81 34.88 -10.49
CA LEU A 214 45.86 34.34 -11.86
C LEU A 214 47.07 34.83 -12.65
N VAL A 215 47.54 36.05 -12.38
CA VAL A 215 48.71 36.64 -13.07
C VAL A 215 50.04 36.02 -12.59
N SER A 216 50.12 35.53 -11.35
CA SER A 216 51.36 34.96 -10.79
C SER A 216 51.53 33.45 -10.97
N ALA A 217 50.50 32.74 -11.47
CA ALA A 217 50.51 31.29 -11.64
C ALA A 217 50.34 30.90 -13.12
N THR A 218 51.18 31.46 -14.00
CA THR A 218 51.46 30.92 -15.34
C THR A 218 52.27 29.62 -15.21
N SER A 219 51.67 28.62 -14.57
CA SER A 219 52.19 27.25 -14.57
C SER A 219 51.93 26.65 -15.94
N ARG A 220 52.97 26.06 -16.53
CA ARG A 220 53.09 25.51 -17.89
C ARG A 220 51.93 24.61 -18.36
N ALA A 221 51.09 24.13 -17.44
CA ALA A 221 49.88 23.34 -17.73
C ALA A 221 48.69 24.15 -18.27
N SER A 222 48.60 25.47 -18.02
CA SER A 222 47.48 26.29 -18.52
C SER A 222 47.64 26.68 -19.99
N MET A 223 48.88 26.92 -20.45
CA MET A 223 49.17 27.21 -21.86
C MET A 223 48.92 25.99 -22.76
N THR A 224 49.23 24.77 -22.31
CA THR A 224 48.98 23.56 -23.11
C THR A 224 47.48 23.33 -23.30
N VAL A 225 46.65 23.55 -22.28
CA VAL A 225 45.19 23.45 -22.39
C VAL A 225 44.62 24.51 -23.34
N LEU A 226 45.12 25.74 -23.30
CA LEU A 226 44.67 26.81 -24.21
C LEU A 226 45.11 26.57 -25.66
N VAL A 227 46.33 26.08 -25.87
CA VAL A 227 46.84 25.77 -27.23
C VAL A 227 46.15 24.52 -27.80
N ILE A 228 45.97 23.46 -27.01
CA ILE A 228 45.24 22.27 -27.45
C ILE A 228 43.77 22.64 -27.68
N GLY A 229 43.15 23.42 -26.79
CA GLY A 229 41.79 23.93 -26.97
C GLY A 229 41.63 24.78 -28.23
N GLY A 230 42.58 25.68 -28.50
CA GLY A 230 42.59 26.55 -29.69
C GLY A 230 42.89 25.81 -31.00
N VAL A 231 43.81 24.84 -30.98
CA VAL A 231 44.09 23.97 -32.15
C VAL A 231 42.88 23.10 -32.44
N VAL A 232 42.29 22.46 -31.43
CA VAL A 232 41.06 21.66 -31.57
C VAL A 232 39.90 22.52 -32.07
N TRP A 233 39.73 23.75 -31.57
CA TRP A 233 38.72 24.69 -32.09
C TRP A 233 38.92 25.02 -33.57
N ARG A 234 40.19 25.07 -34.02
CA ARG A 234 40.56 25.37 -35.41
C ARG A 234 40.55 24.14 -36.32
N SER A 235 40.80 22.93 -35.80
CA SER A 235 40.88 21.68 -36.58
C SER A 235 39.57 20.88 -36.61
N VAL A 236 38.77 20.91 -35.55
CA VAL A 236 37.42 20.33 -35.50
C VAL A 236 36.42 21.26 -36.21
N GLY A 237 36.73 22.56 -36.27
CA GLY A 237 35.94 23.57 -36.94
C GLY A 237 34.62 23.86 -36.23
N TRP A 238 34.18 25.10 -36.30
CA TRP A 238 32.85 25.51 -35.80
C TRP A 238 31.72 24.62 -36.34
N ARG A 239 31.94 23.96 -37.48
CA ARG A 239 30.99 23.05 -38.13
C ARG A 239 30.61 21.86 -37.24
N VAL A 240 31.55 21.21 -36.56
CA VAL A 240 31.22 20.05 -35.70
C VAL A 240 30.47 20.49 -34.44
N ILE A 241 30.83 21.65 -33.89
CA ILE A 241 30.12 22.27 -32.76
C ILE A 241 28.69 22.65 -33.19
N ALA A 242 28.54 23.28 -34.35
CA ALA A 242 27.24 23.62 -34.91
C ALA A 242 26.40 22.37 -35.20
N LEU A 243 27.02 21.30 -35.74
CA LEU A 243 26.35 20.02 -35.98
C LEU A 243 25.92 19.34 -34.68
N SER A 244 26.74 19.34 -33.63
CA SER A 244 26.38 18.73 -32.34
C SER A 244 25.29 19.51 -31.62
N PHE A 245 25.36 20.85 -31.58
CA PHE A 245 24.28 21.70 -31.06
C PHE A 245 22.99 21.55 -31.87
N SER A 246 23.10 21.46 -33.21
CA SER A 246 21.94 21.25 -34.08
C SER A 246 21.29 19.89 -33.85
N LEU A 247 22.07 18.80 -33.77
CA LEU A 247 21.57 17.47 -33.47
C LEU A 247 20.94 17.39 -32.07
N TYR A 248 21.57 18.01 -31.07
CA TYR A 248 21.02 18.11 -29.71
C TYR A 248 19.70 18.89 -29.69
N GLY A 249 19.63 20.02 -30.40
CA GLY A 249 18.41 20.82 -30.54
C GLY A 249 17.28 20.06 -31.24
N LEU A 250 17.60 19.28 -32.29
CA LEU A 250 16.65 18.41 -32.97
C LEU A 250 16.09 17.32 -32.05
N LEU A 251 16.95 16.65 -31.26
CA LEU A 251 16.51 15.68 -30.27
C LEU A 251 15.65 16.32 -29.17
N TYR A 252 16.03 17.52 -28.72
CA TYR A 252 15.24 18.28 -27.75
C TYR A 252 13.86 18.66 -28.28
N LEU A 253 13.78 19.17 -29.51
CA LEU A 253 12.51 19.45 -30.15
C LEU A 253 11.70 18.18 -30.39
N TYR A 254 12.33 17.09 -30.82
CA TYR A 254 11.66 15.81 -31.02
C TYR A 254 11.02 15.32 -29.72
N GLU A 255 11.77 15.31 -28.62
CA GLU A 255 11.27 14.88 -27.31
C GLU A 255 10.18 15.83 -26.80
N ARG A 256 10.35 17.15 -27.02
CA ARG A 256 9.38 18.16 -26.60
C ARG A 256 8.09 18.15 -27.42
N LEU A 257 8.16 17.82 -28.71
CA LEU A 257 6.99 17.62 -29.57
C LEU A 257 6.28 16.29 -29.24
N THR A 258 7.03 15.27 -28.83
CA THR A 258 6.47 13.98 -28.43
C THR A 258 5.79 14.06 -27.05
N TRP A 259 6.21 15.02 -26.21
CA TRP A 259 5.62 15.32 -24.90
C TRP A 259 4.26 16.03 -25.01
N THR A 260 3.28 15.32 -25.54
CA THR A 260 1.87 15.74 -25.67
C THR A 260 1.05 15.35 -24.42
N ASP A 261 -0.16 15.89 -24.29
CA ASP A 261 -1.07 15.61 -23.16
C ASP A 261 -1.34 14.11 -22.94
N ALA A 262 -1.37 13.31 -24.01
CA ALA A 262 -1.51 11.85 -23.92
C ALA A 262 -0.29 11.16 -23.30
N SER A 263 0.92 11.65 -23.57
CA SER A 263 2.15 11.11 -22.95
C SER A 263 2.25 11.46 -21.47
N ARG A 264 1.78 12.66 -21.12
CA ARG A 264 1.69 13.19 -19.76
C ARG A 264 0.68 12.40 -18.92
N GLU A 265 -0.48 12.10 -19.49
CA GLU A 265 -1.48 11.24 -18.86
C GLU A 265 -0.92 9.84 -18.58
N ARG A 266 -0.23 9.22 -19.56
CA ARG A 266 0.40 7.89 -19.36
C ARG A 266 1.45 7.90 -18.26
N ALA A 267 2.29 8.93 -18.20
CA ALA A 267 3.29 9.07 -17.15
C ALA A 267 2.64 9.22 -15.76
N LEU A 268 1.60 10.06 -15.64
CA LEU A 268 0.82 10.18 -14.41
C LEU A 268 0.20 8.85 -14.01
N LYS A 269 -0.45 8.15 -14.95
CA LYS A 269 -1.07 6.84 -14.71
C LYS A 269 -0.06 5.82 -14.21
N GLN A 270 1.13 5.74 -14.80
CA GLN A 270 2.19 4.84 -14.36
C GLN A 270 2.71 5.17 -12.95
N GLN A 271 3.00 6.45 -12.68
CA GLN A 271 3.41 6.90 -11.35
C GLN A 271 2.32 6.62 -10.31
N PHE A 272 1.07 6.88 -10.67
CA PHE A 272 -0.09 6.66 -9.82
C PHE A 272 -0.28 5.17 -9.51
N VAL A 273 -0.17 4.28 -10.52
CA VAL A 273 -0.27 2.82 -10.33
C VAL A 273 0.80 2.33 -9.38
N GLN A 274 2.04 2.79 -9.52
CA GLN A 274 3.14 2.40 -8.62
C GLN A 274 2.89 2.87 -7.18
N HIS A 275 2.47 4.13 -7.03
CA HIS A 275 2.16 4.69 -5.72
C HIS A 275 0.96 3.99 -5.07
N ALA A 276 -0.15 3.85 -5.79
CA ALA A 276 -1.36 3.20 -5.31
C ALA A 276 -1.14 1.72 -5.00
N ALA A 277 -0.36 0.98 -5.81
CA ALA A 277 0.00 -0.41 -5.50
C ALA A 277 0.80 -0.51 -4.19
N HIS A 278 1.72 0.42 -3.95
CA HIS A 278 2.51 0.46 -2.72
C HIS A 278 1.64 0.81 -1.50
N SER A 279 0.86 1.89 -1.59
CA SER A 279 -0.02 2.35 -0.51
C SER A 279 -1.10 1.31 -0.19
N LEU A 280 -1.71 0.70 -1.20
CA LEU A 280 -2.71 -0.36 -1.02
C LEU A 280 -2.08 -1.61 -0.42
N GLY A 281 -0.87 -1.98 -0.84
CA GLY A 281 -0.11 -3.09 -0.26
C GLY A 281 0.17 -2.93 1.23
N ALA A 282 0.44 -1.71 1.69
CA ALA A 282 0.65 -1.41 3.11
C ALA A 282 -0.63 -1.53 3.94
N VAL A 283 -1.80 -1.30 3.33
CA VAL A 283 -3.10 -1.28 4.03
C VAL A 283 -3.81 -2.63 4.03
N ILE A 284 -3.44 -3.57 3.16
CA ILE A 284 -3.96 -4.95 3.17
C ILE A 284 -4.10 -5.53 4.59
N PRO A 285 -3.03 -5.62 5.42
CA PRO A 285 -3.13 -6.27 6.72
C PRO A 285 -4.07 -5.54 7.69
N VAL A 286 -4.24 -4.22 7.53
CA VAL A 286 -5.13 -3.41 8.38
C VAL A 286 -6.58 -3.64 7.97
N THR A 287 -6.90 -3.57 6.67
CA THR A 287 -8.26 -3.79 6.19
C THR A 287 -8.71 -5.23 6.40
N SER A 288 -7.82 -6.21 6.19
CA SER A 288 -8.15 -7.63 6.35
C SER A 288 -8.35 -8.01 7.82
N SER A 289 -7.58 -7.43 8.74
CA SER A 289 -7.79 -7.61 10.19
C SER A 289 -9.01 -6.87 10.72
N ALA A 290 -9.31 -5.66 10.22
CA ALA A 290 -10.54 -4.95 10.55
C ALA A 290 -11.79 -5.75 10.11
N CYS A 291 -11.70 -6.37 8.94
CA CYS A 291 -12.72 -7.26 8.41
C CYS A 291 -12.87 -8.54 9.25
N SER A 292 -11.77 -9.16 9.66
CA SER A 292 -11.80 -10.35 10.50
C SER A 292 -12.37 -10.08 11.90
N GLN A 293 -12.18 -8.86 12.42
CA GLN A 293 -12.82 -8.39 13.66
C GLN A 293 -14.33 -8.24 13.54
N GLN A 294 -14.87 -7.94 12.34
CA GLN A 294 -16.32 -7.88 12.14
C GLN A 294 -16.99 -9.24 12.34
N VAL A 295 -16.28 -10.35 12.07
CA VAL A 295 -16.79 -11.73 12.25
C VAL A 295 -17.06 -12.06 13.72
N TYR A 296 -16.38 -11.39 14.66
CA TYR A 296 -16.59 -11.58 16.10
C TYR A 296 -17.78 -10.80 16.66
N LYS A 297 -18.33 -9.84 15.90
CA LYS A 297 -19.48 -9.03 16.32
C LYS A 297 -20.78 -9.75 16.02
#